data_AF-A0A438D2D3-F1
#
_entry.id   AF-A0A438D2D3-F1
#
_cell.length_a   1.000
_cell.length_b   1.000
_cell.length_c   1.000
_cell.angle_alpha   90.00
_cell.angle_beta   90.00
_cell.angle_gamma   90.00
#
_symmetry.space_group_name_H-M   'P 1'
#
loop_
_entity.id
_entity.type
_entity.pdbx_description
1 polymer ?
#
loop_
_entity_poly.entity_id
_entity_poly.type
_entity_poly.pdbx_seq_one_letter_code
_entity_poly.pdbx_strand_id
1 'polypeptide(L)' 'MSHFGRSGPPDIKDTFSLLVLNITFRTTADDLFPFFDKYGKVVDIFIPRDRREG' A
#
# COMPACT_ATOMS: atom_id res chain seq x y z
N MET A 1 3.07 -1.18 13.46
CA MET A 1 2.92 0.28 13.65
C MET A 1 2.49 0.83 12.29
N SER A 2 1.30 1.42 12.15
CA SER A 2 0.83 1.90 10.83
C SER A 2 1.74 3.03 10.33
N HIS A 3 2.52 2.79 9.27
CA HIS A 3 3.33 3.84 8.61
C HIS A 3 2.45 4.94 8.01
N PHE A 4 1.21 4.63 7.67
CA PHE A 4 0.23 5.56 7.17
C PHE A 4 -0.60 6.10 8.35
N GLY A 5 -0.23 7.28 8.84
CA GLY A 5 -0.96 7.98 9.90
C GLY A 5 -2.30 8.53 9.40
N ARG A 6 -3.14 8.99 10.35
CA ARG A 6 -4.43 9.68 10.12
C ARG A 6 -4.28 11.07 9.47
N SER A 7 -3.31 11.27 8.59
CA SER A 7 -3.28 12.44 7.72
C SER A 7 -4.38 12.31 6.68
N GLY A 8 -5.03 13.42 6.35
CA GLY A 8 -6.00 13.46 5.24
C GLY A 8 -5.38 12.91 3.94
N PRO A 9 -6.22 12.66 2.91
CA PRO A 9 -5.77 12.02 1.69
C PRO A 9 -4.50 12.72 1.17
N PRO A 10 -3.41 11.97 0.92
CA PRO A 10 -2.16 12.55 0.46
C PRO A 10 -2.39 13.26 -0.88
N ASP A 11 -1.57 14.27 -1.18
CA ASP A 11 -1.62 14.92 -2.49
C ASP A 11 -1.24 13.90 -3.58
N ILE A 12 -2.22 13.49 -4.39
CA ILE A 12 -2.10 12.44 -5.41
C ILE A 12 -1.77 12.99 -6.80
N LYS A 13 -1.68 14.31 -6.99
CA LYS A 13 -1.59 14.95 -8.31
C LYS A 13 -0.46 14.43 -9.20
N ASP A 14 0.65 14.02 -8.58
CA ASP A 14 1.83 13.48 -9.26
C ASP A 14 2.15 12.04 -8.82
N THR A 15 1.12 11.26 -8.47
CA THR A 15 1.26 9.86 -8.07
C THR A 15 0.77 8.91 -9.16
N PHE A 16 1.36 7.71 -9.19
CA PHE A 16 0.97 6.63 -10.09
C PHE A 16 0.49 5.42 -9.29
N SER A 17 -0.59 4.81 -9.76
CA SER A 17 -1.11 3.57 -9.17
C SER A 17 -0.49 2.36 -9.86
N LEU A 18 0.06 1.45 -9.06
CA LEU A 18 0.59 0.16 -9.52
C LEU A 18 -0.37 -0.96 -9.13
N LEU A 19 -0.79 -1.77 -10.09
CA LEU A 19 -1.52 -3.02 -9.84
C LEU A 19 -0.53 -4.17 -9.75
N VAL A 20 -0.43 -4.78 -8.57
CA VAL A 20 0.44 -5.94 -8.33
C VAL A 20 -0.44 -7.16 -8.10
N LEU A 21 -0.28 -8.19 -8.93
CA LEU A 21 -1.06 -9.44 -8.90
C LEU A 21 -0.19 -10.59 -8.40
N ASN A 22 -0.84 -11.73 -8.10
CA ASN A 22 -0.18 -12.97 -7.69
C ASN A 22 0.70 -12.85 -6.42
N ILE A 23 0.31 -11.98 -5.49
CA ILE A 23 0.90 -11.91 -4.15
C ILE A 23 0.23 -12.90 -3.20
N THR A 24 0.94 -13.33 -2.16
CA THR A 24 0.38 -14.25 -1.17
C THR A 24 -0.66 -13.54 -0.29
N PHE A 25 -1.67 -14.28 0.22
CA PHE A 25 -2.64 -13.73 1.17
C PHE A 25 -2.02 -13.26 2.50
N ARG A 26 -0.79 -13.69 2.80
CA ARG A 26 -0.05 -13.27 3.99
C ARG A 26 0.64 -11.92 3.82
N THR A 27 0.78 -11.44 2.59
CA THR A 27 1.49 -10.19 2.29
C THR A 27 0.80 -9.01 2.97
N THR A 28 1.62 -8.16 3.59
CA THR A 28 1.21 -6.98 4.34
C THR A 28 1.83 -5.70 3.75
N ALA A 29 1.34 -4.54 4.18
CA ALA A 29 1.92 -3.27 3.77
C ALA A 29 3.39 -3.13 4.23
N ASP A 30 3.74 -3.71 5.39
CA ASP A 30 5.11 -3.69 5.93
C ASP A 30 6.08 -4.51 5.07
N ASP A 31 5.60 -5.50 4.32
CA ASP A 31 6.40 -6.26 3.35
C ASP A 31 6.60 -5.46 2.05
N LEU A 32 5.53 -4.79 1.60
CA LEU A 32 5.51 -4.08 0.31
C LEU A 32 6.22 -2.73 0.36
N PHE A 33 6.14 -2.01 1.47
CA PHE A 33 6.73 -0.68 1.62
C PHE A 33 8.25 -0.68 1.35
N PRO A 34 9.11 -1.41 2.09
CA PRO A 34 10.54 -1.42 1.85
C PRO A 34 10.89 -2.01 0.47
N PHE A 35 10.03 -2.84 -0.11
CA PHE A 35 10.23 -3.40 -1.43
C PHE A 35 10.07 -2.36 -2.55
N PHE A 36 9.09 -1.47 -2.44
CA PHE A 36 8.81 -0.44 -3.45
C PHE A 36 9.51 0.90 -3.19
N ASP A 37 9.82 1.24 -1.92
CA ASP A 37 10.40 2.53 -1.54
C ASP A 37 11.76 2.81 -2.21
N LYS A 38 12.51 1.76 -2.54
CA LYS A 38 13.76 1.87 -3.33
C LYS A 38 13.57 2.36 -4.78
N TYR A 39 12.35 2.29 -5.31
CA TYR A 39 12.03 2.70 -6.68
C TYR A 39 11.35 4.07 -6.75
N GLY A 40 11.02 4.65 -5.60
CA GLY A 40 10.35 5.94 -5.50
C GLY A 40 9.50 6.02 -4.23
N LYS A 41 9.09 7.25 -3.89
CA LYS A 41 8.28 7.52 -2.70
C LYS A 41 6.96 6.76 -2.77
N VAL A 42 6.75 5.82 -1.83
CA VAL A 42 5.47 5.15 -1.65
C VAL A 42 4.54 6.06 -0.85
N VAL A 43 3.40 6.40 -1.44
CA VAL A 43 2.42 7.34 -0.85
C VAL A 43 1.29 6.60 -0.14
N ASP A 44 0.84 5.48 -0.68
CA ASP A 44 -0.20 4.63 -0.09
C ASP A 44 -0.02 3.17 -0.55
N ILE A 45 -0.49 2.22 0.26
CA ILE A 45 -0.55 0.80 -0.06
C ILE A 45 -1.94 0.29 0.31
N PHE A 46 -2.73 -0.04 -0.71
CA PHE A 46 -4.03 -0.68 -0.54
C PHE A 46 -3.94 -2.16 -0.89
N ILE A 47 -4.22 -3.03 0.08
CA ILE A 47 -4.36 -4.48 -0.14
C ILE A 47 -5.86 -4.80 -0.01
N PRO A 48 -6.55 -5.08 -1.13
CA PRO A 48 -7.94 -5.51 -1.07
C PRO A 48 -8.05 -6.77 -0.23
N ARG A 49 -8.79 -6.69 0.88
CA ARG A 49 -9.17 -7.86 1.68
C ARG A 49 -10.65 -8.10 1.52
N ASP A 50 -11.05 -9.38 1.51
CA ASP A 50 -12.45 -9.73 1.38
C ASP A 50 -13.23 -9.15 2.58
N ARG A 51 -14.32 -8.44 2.30
CA ARG A 51 -15.14 -7.78 3.32
C ARG A 51 -15.95 -8.79 4.14
N ARG A 52 -15.98 -10.06 3.73
CA ARG A 52 -16.79 -11.12 4.34
C ARG A 52 -16.11 -11.85 5.50
N GLU A 53 -14.81 -11.67 5.70
CA GLU A 53 -14.11 -12.16 6.88
C GLU A 53 -13.99 -11.01 7.89
N GLY A 54 -15.09 -10.79 8.63
CA GLY A 54 -15.15 -9.96 9.83
C GLY A 54 -15.08 -10.82 11.08
#